data_AF-A0A6G1DV46-F1
#
_entry.id   AF-A0A6G1DV46-F1
#
_cell.length_a   1.000
_cell.length_b   1.000
_cell.length_c   1.000
_cell.angle_alpha   90.00
_cell.angle_beta   90.00
_cell.angle_gamma   90.00
#
_symmetry.space_group_name_H-M   'P 1'
#
loop_
_entity.id
_entity.type
_entity.pdbx_description
1 polymer ?
#
loop_
_entity_poly.entity_id
_entity_poly.type
_entity_poly.pdbx_seq_one_letter_code
_entity_poly.pdbx_strand_id
1 'polypeptide(L)'
;MLVFLVSVKAEGNEAQHRIAYDPDCDIVNEAYEVVKAYIRSNHMAIGQLVDVLIEKETLGSDKFRVILSEYVDTSKEQRETTAWTELVTY
;
A
#
# COMPACT_ATOMS: atom_id res chain seq x y z
N MET A 1 0.64 -66.21 3.32
CA MET A 1 -0.75 -65.79 3.06
C MET A 1 -0.80 -64.28 3.23
N LEU A 2 -1.31 -63.58 2.22
CA LEU A 2 -1.37 -62.13 1.96
C LEU A 2 -1.34 -61.25 3.23
N VAL A 3 -0.51 -60.21 3.34
CA VAL A 3 -0.65 -58.93 2.62
C VAL A 3 0.74 -58.37 2.26
N PHE A 4 1.00 -58.31 0.96
CA PHE A 4 2.23 -57.85 0.34
C PHE A 4 1.81 -56.81 -0.70
N LEU A 5 1.32 -55.63 -0.28
CA LEU A 5 0.80 -54.63 -1.24
C LEU A 5 0.49 -53.23 -0.68
N VAL A 6 1.30 -52.66 0.21
CA VAL A 6 1.31 -51.19 0.40
C VAL A 6 2.72 -50.69 0.70
N SER A 7 3.68 -51.05 -0.14
CA SER A 7 5.01 -50.43 -0.14
C SER A 7 5.59 -50.45 -1.54
N VAL A 8 4.93 -49.79 -2.50
CA VAL A 8 5.57 -49.27 -3.71
C VAL A 8 4.77 -48.06 -4.22
N LYS A 9 5.32 -46.87 -3.96
CA LYS A 9 5.46 -45.75 -4.92
C LYS A 9 4.20 -45.10 -5.51
N ALA A 10 3.88 -43.91 -4.99
CA ALA A 10 3.48 -42.72 -5.75
C ALA A 10 3.55 -41.55 -4.74
N GLU A 11 4.70 -40.89 -4.54
CA GLU A 11 5.08 -39.69 -5.31
C GLU A 11 3.85 -38.88 -5.74
N GLY A 12 3.44 -37.93 -4.92
CA GLY A 12 2.40 -36.97 -5.33
C GLY A 12 1.63 -36.36 -4.18
N ASN A 13 2.02 -35.14 -3.84
CA ASN A 13 1.19 -34.14 -3.16
C ASN A 13 1.07 -34.25 -1.63
N GLU A 14 2.20 -34.09 -0.95
CA GLU A 14 2.25 -33.29 0.27
C GLU A 14 1.82 -31.84 -0.09
N ALA A 15 0.53 -31.61 -0.31
CA ALA A 15 -0.07 -30.28 -0.24
C ALA A 15 -0.15 -29.83 1.22
N GLN A 16 0.91 -30.08 1.99
CA GLN A 16 1.14 -29.47 3.28
C GLN A 16 1.53 -28.02 3.01
N HIS A 17 0.51 -27.17 2.88
CA HIS A 17 0.44 -25.84 3.48
C HIS A 17 1.79 -25.15 3.71
N ARG A 18 2.55 -24.92 2.64
CA ARG A 18 3.53 -23.83 2.64
C ARG A 18 2.74 -22.59 2.25
N ILE A 19 2.18 -21.91 3.25
CA ILE A 19 2.11 -20.46 3.18
C ILE A 19 3.57 -20.04 3.08
N ALA A 20 4.05 -19.94 1.85
CA ALA A 20 5.33 -19.36 1.56
C ALA A 20 5.22 -17.93 2.04
N TYR A 21 5.88 -17.64 3.16
CA TYR A 21 6.17 -16.27 3.55
C TYR A 21 6.77 -15.57 2.33
N ASP A 22 5.98 -14.69 1.72
CA ASP A 22 6.35 -13.96 0.53
C ASP A 22 6.62 -12.50 0.98
N PRO A 23 7.89 -12.16 1.23
CA PRO A 23 8.24 -10.83 1.73
C PRO A 23 7.82 -9.72 0.76
N ASP A 24 7.72 -10.00 -0.54
CA ASP A 24 7.25 -9.01 -1.51
C ASP A 24 5.75 -8.72 -1.33
N CYS A 25 4.96 -9.73 -0.94
CA CYS A 25 3.54 -9.58 -0.67
C CYS A 25 3.29 -8.75 0.61
N ASP A 26 4.13 -8.94 1.64
CA ASP A 26 4.05 -8.18 2.89
C ASP A 26 4.37 -6.70 2.67
N ILE A 27 5.39 -6.37 1.87
CA ILE A 27 5.76 -4.98 1.53
C ILE A 27 4.62 -4.28 0.78
N VAL A 28 4.01 -4.96 -0.20
CA VAL A 28 2.88 -4.40 -0.96
C VAL A 28 1.68 -4.18 -0.05
N ASN A 29 1.39 -5.11 0.86
CA ASN A 29 0.27 -4.99 1.79
C ASN A 29 0.47 -3.86 2.80
N GLU A 30 1.69 -3.71 3.34
CA GLU A 30 2.03 -2.60 4.23
C GLU A 30 1.87 -1.25 3.51
N ALA A 31 2.45 -1.11 2.31
CA ALA A 31 2.32 0.10 1.51
C ALA A 31 0.85 0.42 1.19
N TYR A 32 0.05 -0.60 0.87
CA TYR A 32 -1.38 -0.45 0.62
C TYR A 32 -2.13 0.10 1.83
N GLU A 33 -1.92 -0.47 3.02
CA GLU A 33 -2.61 -0.02 4.23
C GLU A 33 -2.16 1.39 4.66
N VAL A 34 -0.87 1.72 4.49
CA VAL A 34 -0.36 3.08 4.72
C VAL A 34 -1.05 4.09 3.80
N VAL A 35 -1.06 3.85 2.48
CA VAL A 35 -1.70 4.74 1.50
C VAL A 35 -3.20 4.87 1.77
N LYS A 36 -3.87 3.77 2.11
CA LYS A 36 -5.29 3.75 2.43
C LYS A 36 -5.61 4.56 3.69
N ALA A 37 -4.75 4.50 4.71
CA ALA A 37 -4.87 5.35 5.89
C ALA A 37 -4.71 6.83 5.53
N TYR A 38 -3.70 7.18 4.72
CA TYR A 38 -3.51 8.55 4.22
C TYR A 38 -4.70 9.06 3.39
N ILE A 39 -5.27 8.25 2.51
CA ILE A 39 -6.46 8.62 1.73
C ILE A 39 -7.65 8.88 2.66
N ARG A 40 -7.87 8.02 3.67
CA ARG A 40 -8.97 8.18 4.64
C ARG A 40 -8.79 9.42 5.52
N SER A 41 -7.58 9.69 6.00
CA SER A 41 -7.31 10.89 6.80
C SER A 41 -7.54 12.18 6.01
N ASN A 42 -7.34 12.14 4.69
CA ASN A 42 -7.49 13.29 3.80
C ASN A 42 -8.79 13.26 2.98
N HIS A 43 -9.81 12.50 3.42
CA HIS A 43 -11.06 12.30 2.67
C HIS A 43 -11.78 13.61 2.31
N MET A 44 -11.65 14.67 3.11
CA MET A 44 -12.23 15.98 2.79
C MET A 44 -11.56 16.63 1.57
N ALA A 45 -10.22 16.64 1.53
CA ALA A 45 -9.45 17.16 0.40
C ALA A 45 -9.76 16.38 -0.89
N ILE A 46 -9.84 15.05 -0.77
CA ILE A 46 -10.19 14.17 -1.87
C ILE A 46 -11.62 14.42 -2.35
N GLY A 47 -12.57 14.62 -1.43
CA GLY A 47 -13.96 14.97 -1.75
C GLY A 47 -14.04 16.25 -2.58
N GLN A 48 -13.37 17.32 -2.16
CA GLN A 48 -13.32 18.58 -2.92
C GLN A 48 -12.69 18.39 -4.31
N LEU A 49 -11.62 17.60 -4.42
CA LEU A 49 -11.03 17.28 -5.72
C LEU A 49 -12.01 16.53 -6.63
N VAL A 50 -12.76 15.56 -6.08
CA VAL A 50 -13.79 14.81 -6.82
C VAL A 50 -14.91 15.74 -7.28
N ASP A 51 -15.41 16.63 -6.43
CA ASP A 51 -16.47 17.58 -6.80
C ASP A 51 -16.04 18.48 -7.97
N VAL A 52 -14.82 19.02 -7.91
CA VAL A 52 -14.26 19.85 -8.99
C VAL A 52 -14.07 19.04 -10.27
N LEU A 53 -13.59 17.79 -10.18
CA LEU A 53 -13.39 16.93 -11.35
C LEU A 53 -14.71 16.45 -11.95
N ILE A 54 -15.77 16.26 -11.16
CA ILE A 54 -17.12 16.00 -11.69
C ILE A 54 -17.63 17.21 -12.48
N GLU A 55 -17.37 18.43 -12.01
CA GLU A 55 -17.85 19.64 -12.68
C GLU A 55 -17.03 20.01 -13.93
N LYS A 56 -15.70 19.90 -13.85
CA LYS A 56 -14.78 20.43 -14.88
C LYS A 56 -14.17 19.35 -15.77
N GLU A 57 -14.32 18.08 -15.43
CA GLU A 57 -13.68 16.88 -16.02
C GLU A 57 -12.14 16.85 -15.92
N THR A 58 -11.49 18.01 -15.94
CA THR A 58 -10.04 18.17 -15.90
C THR A 58 -9.63 19.26 -14.91
N LEU A 59 -8.51 19.03 -14.22
CA LEU A 59 -7.96 19.96 -13.26
C LEU A 59 -6.47 20.18 -13.54
N GLY A 60 -6.08 21.44 -13.73
CA GLY A 60 -4.68 21.80 -13.89
C GLY A 60 -3.88 21.61 -12.61
N SER A 61 -2.60 21.25 -12.75
CA SER A 61 -1.70 20.93 -11.63
C SER A 61 -1.62 22.03 -10.56
N ASP A 62 -1.63 23.31 -10.98
CA ASP A 62 -1.56 24.44 -10.03
C ASP A 62 -2.79 24.52 -9.15
N LYS A 63 -3.98 24.34 -9.73
CA LYS A 63 -5.25 24.34 -9.00
C LYS A 63 -5.35 23.12 -8.07
N PHE A 64 -4.85 21.97 -8.51
CA PHE A 64 -4.77 20.77 -7.67
C PHE A 64 -3.93 21.03 -6.41
N ARG A 65 -2.75 21.65 -6.56
CA ARG A 65 -1.88 21.99 -5.41
C ARG A 65 -2.50 23.02 -4.48
N VAL A 66 -3.19 24.03 -5.02
CA VAL A 66 -3.90 25.02 -4.21
C VAL A 66 -4.96 24.34 -3.34
N ILE A 67 -5.79 23.46 -3.92
CA ILE A 67 -6.81 22.72 -3.16
C ILE A 67 -6.16 21.89 -2.05
N LEU A 68 -5.09 21.14 -2.35
CA LEU A 68 -4.43 20.32 -1.32
C LEU A 68 -3.75 21.16 -0.23
N SER A 69 -3.22 22.35 -0.56
CA SER A 69 -2.54 23.21 0.41
C SER A 69 -3.44 23.70 1.54
N GLU A 70 -4.76 23.72 1.33
CA GLU A 70 -5.75 24.07 2.36
C GLU A 70 -5.86 22.98 3.45
N TYR A 71 -5.43 21.76 3.14
CA TYR A 71 -5.56 20.58 4.02
C TYR A 71 -4.21 20.09 4.57
N VAL A 72 -3.09 20.62 4.08
CA VAL A 72 -1.74 20.24 4.52
C VAL A 72 -1.24 21.23 5.56
N ASP A 73 -0.96 20.72 6.77
CA ASP A 73 -0.22 21.48 7.80
C ASP A 73 1.28 21.44 7.47
N THR A 74 1.74 22.48 6.76
CA THR A 74 3.12 22.61 6.24
C THR A 74 4.18 22.58 7.34
N SER A 75 3.79 22.75 8.61
CA SER A 75 4.68 22.70 9.77
C SER A 75 5.14 21.28 10.15
N LYS A 76 4.39 20.24 9.76
CA LYS A 76 4.70 18.82 10.04
C LYS A 76 5.51 18.15 8.93
N GLU A 77 5.16 18.41 7.68
CA GLU A 77 5.80 17.78 6.50
C GLU A 77 7.29 18.14 6.36
N GLN A 78 7.67 19.37 6.76
CA GLN A 78 9.07 19.82 6.80
C GLN A 78 9.93 19.03 7.82
N ARG A 79 9.33 18.48 8.89
CA ARG A 79 10.06 17.75 9.93
C ARG A 79 10.36 16.31 9.54
N GLU A 80 9.43 15.66 8.84
CA GLU A 80 9.58 14.25 8.43
C GLU A 80 10.55 14.09 7.25
N THR A 81 10.49 15.01 6.28
CA THR A 81 11.44 15.04 5.14
C THR A 81 12.89 15.24 5.60
N THR A 82 13.12 16.08 6.60
CA THR A 82 14.47 16.30 7.16
C THR A 82 15.00 15.05 7.88
N ALA A 83 14.15 14.33 8.61
CA ALA A 83 14.52 13.12 9.34
C ALA A 83 14.95 11.96 8.41
N TRP A 84 14.25 11.75 7.29
CA TRP A 84 14.64 10.74 6.30
C TRP A 84 15.96 11.07 5.60
N THR A 85 16.25 12.35 5.40
CA THR A 85 17.50 12.78 4.75
C THR A 85 18.72 12.57 5.65
N GLU A 86 18.57 12.75 6.97
CA GLU A 86 19.64 12.49 7.95
C GLU A 86 19.94 10.99 8.12
N LEU A 87 18.94 10.11 8.01
CA LEU A 87 19.12 8.66 8.18
C LEU A 87 19.81 7.96 7.01
N VAL A 88 19.80 8.54 5.81
CA VAL A 88 20.41 7.96 4.60
C VAL A 88 21.86 8.42 4.41
N THR A 89 22.37 9.32 5.28
CA THR A 89 23.70 9.93 5.16
C THR A 89 24.76 9.30 6.09
N TYR A 90 24.50 8.14 6.70
CA TYR A 90 25.48 7.42 7.57
C TYR A 90 25.93 6.08 6.99
#